data_AF-A0A3D5X7Q6-F1
#
_entry.id   AF-A0A3D5X7Q6-F1
#
_cell.length_a   1.000
_cell.length_b   1.000
_cell.length_c   1.000
_cell.angle_alpha   90.00
_cell.angle_beta   90.00
_cell.angle_gamma   90.00
#
_symmetry.space_group_name_H-M   'P 1'
#
loop_
_entity.id
_entity.type
_entity.pdbx_description
1 polymer ?
#
loop_
_entity_poly.entity_id
_entity_poly.type
_entity_poly.pdbx_seq_one_letter_code
_entity_poly.pdbx_strand_id
1 'polypeptide(L)'
;MKKFILFFLISMGVATLAKSQEKQLSIDDFASWNRIEKQNIDLKGNYISYELNPNKGDGKLIVYTIADATNDTLALANGAKFDAFSEYIAFSIKPSEDTIRKLKLAKTKAEQMPKDSLGIMHLITKQVIKYKNVSSFKLADEGNSWIAFLSDPEKPKDDSTASQKGKPEKLPKKNGKTKELKDLTIVKPFTDKSFTFSRVDQYT
;
A
#
# COMPACT_ATOMS: atom_id res chain seq x y z
N MET A 1 -10.96 53.10 -37.82
CA MET A 1 -11.81 51.97 -38.27
C MET A 1 -11.04 50.85 -38.97
N LYS A 2 -10.21 51.11 -39.99
CA LYS A 2 -9.39 50.05 -40.66
C LYS A 2 -8.45 49.26 -39.72
N LYS A 3 -7.85 49.92 -38.70
CA LYS A 3 -6.99 49.25 -37.69
C LYS A 3 -7.77 48.33 -36.72
N PHE A 4 -9.03 48.66 -36.44
CA PHE A 4 -9.92 47.83 -35.59
C PHE A 4 -10.43 46.61 -36.36
N ILE A 5 -10.72 46.76 -37.66
CA ILE A 5 -11.08 45.66 -38.56
C ILE A 5 -9.90 44.68 -38.72
N LEU A 6 -8.67 45.19 -38.86
CA LEU A 6 -7.48 44.35 -38.95
C LEU A 6 -7.23 43.57 -37.65
N PHE A 7 -7.45 44.19 -36.49
CA PHE A 7 -7.32 43.53 -35.18
C PHE A 7 -8.39 42.44 -34.98
N PHE A 8 -9.63 42.70 -35.41
CA PHE A 8 -10.71 41.71 -35.36
C PHE A 8 -10.46 40.54 -36.31
N LEU A 9 -9.91 40.79 -37.50
CA LEU A 9 -9.58 39.76 -38.49
C LEU A 9 -8.41 38.87 -38.04
N ILE A 10 -7.42 39.45 -37.34
CA ILE A 10 -6.31 38.71 -36.73
C ILE A 10 -6.81 37.88 -35.53
N SER A 11 -7.70 38.42 -34.69
CA SER A 11 -8.28 37.68 -33.56
C SER A 11 -9.13 36.49 -34.00
N MET A 12 -9.83 36.58 -35.14
CA MET A 12 -10.64 35.49 -35.69
C MET A 12 -9.78 34.34 -36.26
N GLY A 13 -8.57 34.66 -36.76
CA GLY A 13 -7.63 33.68 -37.33
C GLY A 13 -6.94 32.80 -36.28
N VAL A 14 -6.80 33.27 -35.04
CA VAL A 14 -6.18 32.50 -33.94
C VAL A 14 -7.14 31.44 -33.38
N ALA A 15 -8.46 31.66 -33.48
CA ALA A 15 -9.47 30.76 -32.93
C ALA A 15 -9.61 29.42 -33.69
N THR A 16 -9.10 29.30 -34.92
CA THR A 16 -9.25 28.09 -35.75
C THR A 16 -8.13 27.07 -35.58
N LEU A 17 -7.06 27.39 -34.84
CA LEU A 17 -5.93 26.48 -34.57
C LEU A 17 -6.13 25.61 -33.33
N ALA A 18 -7.17 25.86 -32.53
CA ALA A 18 -7.45 25.11 -31.29
C ALA A 18 -8.30 23.84 -31.53
N LYS A 19 -8.05 23.11 -32.62
CA LYS A 19 -8.60 21.76 -32.76
C LYS A 19 -7.76 20.80 -31.93
N SER A 20 -8.22 20.52 -30.71
CA SER A 20 -7.72 19.41 -29.90
C SER A 20 -7.79 18.14 -30.74
N GLN A 21 -6.65 17.65 -31.21
CA GLN A 21 -6.58 16.37 -31.90
C GLN A 21 -6.88 15.29 -30.87
N GLU A 22 -8.02 14.61 -31.02
CA GLU A 22 -8.31 13.43 -30.22
C GLU A 22 -7.17 12.43 -30.40
N LYS A 23 -6.54 12.04 -29.28
CA LYS A 23 -5.43 11.11 -29.30
C LYS A 23 -5.90 9.81 -29.96
N GLN A 24 -5.29 9.44 -31.09
CA GLN A 24 -5.57 8.16 -31.74
C GLN A 24 -5.15 7.02 -30.81
N LEU A 25 -6.02 6.01 -30.68
CA LEU A 25 -5.78 4.84 -29.83
C LEU A 25 -4.56 4.06 -30.34
N SER A 26 -3.54 3.93 -29.50
CA SER A 26 -2.33 3.15 -29.73
C SER A 26 -2.31 1.88 -28.87
N ILE A 27 -1.49 0.90 -29.22
CA ILE A 27 -1.28 -0.32 -28.41
C ILE A 27 -0.80 0.03 -26.99
N ASP A 28 -0.01 1.09 -26.85
CA ASP A 28 0.48 1.55 -25.55
C ASP A 28 -0.64 2.03 -24.63
N ASP A 29 -1.79 2.47 -25.18
CA ASP A 29 -2.92 2.93 -24.37
C ASP A 29 -3.55 1.79 -23.58
N PHE A 30 -3.52 0.55 -24.09
CA PHE A 30 -4.02 -0.61 -23.35
C PHE A 30 -3.25 -0.88 -22.06
N ALA A 31 -1.97 -0.49 -21.98
CA ALA A 31 -1.18 -0.62 -20.76
C ALA A 31 -1.68 0.31 -19.64
N SER A 32 -2.27 1.45 -20.02
CA SER A 32 -2.81 2.46 -19.09
C SER A 32 -4.23 2.15 -18.59
N TRP A 33 -4.89 1.15 -19.16
CA TRP A 33 -6.24 0.78 -18.76
C TRP A 33 -6.23 0.22 -17.34
N ASN A 34 -7.06 0.83 -16.51
CA ASN A 34 -7.19 0.46 -15.13
C ASN A 34 -8.31 -0.54 -14.94
N ARG A 35 -8.03 -1.60 -14.18
CA ARG A 35 -9.02 -2.57 -13.72
C ARG A 35 -9.38 -2.25 -12.28
N ILE A 36 -10.69 -2.25 -12.00
CA ILE A 36 -11.20 -2.11 -10.63
C ILE A 36 -11.30 -3.52 -10.05
N GLU A 37 -10.63 -3.76 -8.94
CA GLU A 37 -10.57 -5.07 -8.29
C GLU A 37 -10.79 -4.94 -6.77
N LYS A 38 -11.19 -6.06 -6.14
CA LYS A 38 -11.33 -6.19 -4.68
C LYS A 38 -12.10 -5.04 -4.04
N GLN A 39 -13.27 -4.77 -4.58
CA GLN A 39 -14.22 -3.85 -3.99
C GLN A 39 -14.60 -4.35 -2.59
N ASN A 40 -14.57 -3.45 -1.63
CA ASN A 40 -14.96 -3.73 -0.25
C ASN A 40 -15.76 -2.54 0.27
N ILE A 41 -16.74 -2.81 1.12
CA ILE A 41 -17.61 -1.80 1.71
C ILE A 41 -17.49 -1.94 3.21
N ASP A 42 -17.39 -0.81 3.88
CA ASP A 42 -17.36 -0.72 5.32
C ASP A 42 -18.69 -1.18 5.96
N LEU A 43 -18.67 -1.68 7.20
CA LEU A 43 -19.85 -2.17 7.92
C LEU A 43 -20.96 -1.12 8.01
N LYS A 44 -20.61 0.15 8.23
CA LYS A 44 -21.58 1.26 8.28
C LYS A 44 -22.01 1.75 6.90
N GLY A 45 -21.37 1.29 5.84
CA GLY A 45 -21.63 1.73 4.48
C GLY A 45 -21.23 3.18 4.20
N ASN A 46 -20.36 3.79 5.02
CA ASN A 46 -19.90 5.17 4.79
C ASN A 46 -18.72 5.26 3.82
N TYR A 47 -17.97 4.17 3.72
CA TYR A 47 -16.74 4.08 2.94
C TYR A 47 -16.76 2.87 2.01
N ILE A 48 -16.22 3.07 0.81
CA ILE A 48 -15.98 2.01 -0.17
C ILE A 48 -14.49 2.02 -0.47
N SER A 49 -13.86 0.86 -0.48
CA SER A 49 -12.48 0.74 -0.96
C SER A 49 -12.43 -0.12 -2.21
N TYR A 50 -11.57 0.24 -3.16
CA TYR A 50 -11.32 -0.58 -4.34
C TYR A 50 -9.88 -0.37 -4.84
N GLU A 51 -9.31 -1.41 -5.41
CA GLU A 51 -7.99 -1.34 -6.05
C GLU A 51 -8.16 -0.90 -7.50
N LEU A 52 -7.36 0.08 -7.91
CA LEU A 52 -7.21 0.51 -9.29
C LEU A 52 -5.86 0.03 -9.80
N ASN A 53 -5.88 -1.10 -10.51
CA ASN A 53 -4.67 -1.78 -10.99
C ASN A 53 -4.54 -1.58 -12.51
N PRO A 54 -3.49 -0.88 -12.99
CA PRO A 54 -3.21 -0.82 -14.42
C PRO A 54 -2.74 -2.19 -14.92
N ASN A 55 -2.85 -2.43 -16.22
CA ASN A 55 -2.31 -3.66 -16.83
C ASN A 55 -0.78 -3.77 -16.69
N LYS A 56 -0.10 -2.62 -16.57
CA LYS A 56 1.35 -2.55 -16.35
C LYS A 56 1.67 -1.44 -15.34
N GLY A 57 2.48 -1.77 -14.34
CA GLY A 57 2.94 -0.83 -13.34
C GLY A 57 2.20 -0.94 -12.02
N ASP A 58 2.32 0.11 -11.23
CA ASP A 58 1.92 0.08 -9.83
C ASP A 58 0.43 0.37 -9.65
N GLY A 59 -0.25 -0.50 -8.91
CA GLY A 59 -1.63 -0.30 -8.47
C GLY A 59 -1.77 0.74 -7.36
N LYS A 60 -2.99 1.22 -7.18
CA LYS A 60 -3.35 2.11 -6.08
C LYS A 60 -4.65 1.67 -5.44
N LEU A 61 -4.77 1.86 -4.14
CA LEU A 61 -6.01 1.69 -3.41
C LEU A 61 -6.73 3.03 -3.36
N ILE A 62 -8.00 3.03 -3.72
CA ILE A 62 -8.89 4.18 -3.54
C ILE A 62 -9.82 3.89 -2.37
N VAL A 63 -9.95 4.86 -1.47
CA VAL A 63 -10.95 4.87 -0.40
C VAL A 63 -11.90 6.01 -0.68
N TYR A 64 -13.10 5.66 -1.12
CA TYR A 64 -14.18 6.56 -1.45
C TYR A 64 -15.07 6.81 -0.23
N THR A 65 -15.29 8.09 0.09
CA THR A 65 -16.22 8.52 1.13
C THR A 65 -17.56 8.84 0.48
N ILE A 66 -18.63 8.15 0.88
CA ILE A 66 -19.93 8.27 0.22
C ILE A 66 -20.59 9.62 0.51
N ALA A 67 -20.46 10.12 1.74
CA ALA A 67 -21.11 11.38 2.16
C ALA A 67 -20.64 12.59 1.36
N ASP A 68 -19.33 12.71 1.14
CA ASP A 68 -18.71 13.89 0.51
C ASP A 68 -18.33 13.67 -0.96
N ALA A 69 -18.53 12.44 -1.46
CA ALA A 69 -18.07 12.00 -2.78
C ALA A 69 -16.57 12.21 -3.03
N THR A 70 -15.74 12.09 -1.99
CA THR A 70 -14.28 12.30 -2.05
C THR A 70 -13.51 10.99 -2.13
N ASN A 71 -12.36 11.02 -2.79
CA ASN A 71 -11.45 9.87 -2.93
C ASN A 71 -10.12 10.13 -2.22
N ASP A 72 -9.76 9.26 -1.28
CA ASP A 72 -8.39 9.16 -0.78
C ASP A 72 -7.62 8.14 -1.60
N THR A 73 -6.45 8.53 -2.12
CA THR A 73 -5.62 7.67 -2.96
C THR A 73 -4.38 7.21 -2.20
N LEU A 74 -4.21 5.90 -2.08
CA LEU A 74 -3.07 5.25 -1.43
C LEU A 74 -2.25 4.50 -2.49
N ALA A 75 -1.07 5.04 -2.82
CA ALA A 75 -0.18 4.43 -3.81
C ALA A 75 0.39 3.09 -3.30
N LEU A 76 0.54 2.11 -4.21
CA LEU A 76 1.11 0.78 -3.95
C LEU A 76 0.32 -0.07 -2.94
N ALA A 77 -0.81 0.43 -2.47
CA ALA A 77 -1.64 -0.21 -1.47
C ALA A 77 -2.56 -1.26 -2.12
N ASN A 78 -2.75 -2.39 -1.44
CA ASN A 78 -3.67 -3.46 -1.82
C ASN A 78 -4.10 -4.31 -0.62
N GLY A 79 -5.01 -5.25 -0.87
CA GLY A 79 -5.52 -6.20 0.11
C GLY A 79 -6.27 -5.51 1.23
N ALA A 80 -6.94 -4.39 0.94
CA ALA A 80 -7.51 -3.53 1.96
C ALA A 80 -8.68 -4.21 2.69
N LYS A 81 -8.72 -4.02 4.01
CA LYS A 81 -9.79 -4.51 4.87
C LYS A 81 -10.22 -3.43 5.84
N PHE A 82 -11.53 -3.24 5.96
CA PHE A 82 -12.12 -2.37 6.96
C PHE A 82 -12.14 -3.06 8.32
N ASP A 83 -11.89 -2.27 9.36
CA ASP A 83 -12.14 -2.64 10.74
C ASP A 83 -13.64 -2.90 11.00
N ALA A 84 -13.93 -3.72 12.02
CA ALA A 84 -15.28 -4.07 12.44
C ALA A 84 -16.12 -2.85 12.89
N PHE A 85 -15.50 -1.77 13.37
CA PHE A 85 -16.19 -0.56 13.82
C PHE A 85 -16.15 0.61 12.83
N SER A 86 -15.60 0.39 11.64
CA SER A 86 -15.45 1.45 10.63
C SER A 86 -14.54 2.59 11.08
N GLU A 87 -13.58 2.32 11.98
CA GLU A 87 -12.67 3.37 12.50
C GLU A 87 -11.47 3.58 11.56
N TYR A 88 -10.96 2.48 11.01
CA TYR A 88 -9.79 2.48 10.15
C TYR A 88 -9.87 1.43 9.02
N ILE A 89 -8.96 1.57 8.06
CA ILE A 89 -8.72 0.59 7.01
C ILE A 89 -7.25 0.16 7.04
N ALA A 90 -7.02 -1.16 7.01
CA ALA A 90 -5.68 -1.75 6.96
C ALA A 90 -5.40 -2.32 5.56
N PHE A 91 -4.18 -2.15 5.07
CA PHE A 91 -3.78 -2.54 3.72
C PHE A 91 -2.29 -2.88 3.65
N SER A 92 -1.91 -3.77 2.73
CA SER A 92 -0.51 -4.03 2.40
C SER A 92 -0.01 -2.98 1.42
N ILE A 93 1.23 -2.52 1.60
CA ILE A 93 1.95 -1.61 0.71
C ILE A 93 3.07 -2.42 0.06
N LYS A 94 2.97 -2.63 -1.26
CA LYS A 94 3.99 -3.35 -2.02
C LYS A 94 5.15 -2.43 -2.39
N PRO A 95 6.38 -2.97 -2.53
CA PRO A 95 7.44 -2.26 -3.25
C PRO A 95 7.04 -2.06 -4.71
N SER A 96 7.50 -0.98 -5.35
CA SER A 96 7.17 -0.72 -6.75
C SER A 96 7.72 -1.80 -7.69
N GLU A 97 6.96 -2.10 -8.74
CA GLU A 97 7.33 -3.12 -9.73
C GLU A 97 8.70 -2.84 -10.36
N ASP A 98 8.98 -1.56 -10.65
CA ASP A 98 10.26 -1.14 -11.20
C ASP A 98 11.44 -1.42 -10.25
N THR A 99 11.24 -1.22 -8.95
CA THR A 99 12.26 -1.51 -7.94
C THR A 99 12.54 -3.01 -7.87
N ILE A 100 11.48 -3.81 -7.83
CA ILE A 100 11.57 -5.27 -7.83
C ILE A 100 12.26 -5.76 -9.12
N ARG A 101 11.89 -5.22 -10.28
CA ARG A 101 12.49 -5.57 -11.57
C ARG A 101 13.99 -5.27 -11.61
N LYS A 102 14.41 -4.08 -11.17
CA LYS A 102 15.84 -3.70 -11.10
C LYS A 102 16.63 -4.64 -10.20
N LEU A 103 16.11 -4.96 -9.02
CA LEU A 103 16.79 -5.85 -8.07
C LEU A 103 16.88 -7.29 -8.58
N LYS A 104 15.85 -7.78 -9.28
CA LYS A 104 15.85 -9.08 -9.96
C LYS A 104 16.89 -9.13 -11.09
N LEU A 105 16.98 -8.08 -11.91
CA LEU A 105 18.01 -7.95 -12.95
C LEU A 105 19.43 -7.94 -12.35
N ALA A 106 19.59 -7.29 -11.20
CA ALA A 106 20.83 -7.30 -10.43
C ALA A 106 21.12 -8.62 -9.69
N LYS A 107 20.26 -9.66 -9.84
CA LYS A 107 20.39 -10.96 -9.17
C LYS A 107 20.54 -10.85 -7.64
N THR A 108 19.83 -9.88 -7.07
CA THR A 108 19.84 -9.63 -5.62
C THR A 108 19.34 -10.86 -4.87
N LYS A 109 19.99 -11.22 -3.76
CA LYS A 109 19.60 -12.36 -2.93
C LYS A 109 18.18 -12.16 -2.39
N ALA A 110 17.41 -13.24 -2.24
CA ALA A 110 16.03 -13.19 -1.75
C ALA A 110 15.90 -12.47 -0.39
N GLU A 111 16.90 -12.63 0.48
CA GLU A 111 16.97 -11.99 1.80
C GLU A 111 17.10 -10.46 1.75
N GLN A 112 17.55 -9.90 0.62
CA GLN A 112 17.74 -8.47 0.40
C GLN A 112 16.61 -7.85 -0.45
N MET A 113 15.66 -8.67 -0.91
CA MET A 113 14.50 -8.16 -1.64
C MET A 113 13.61 -7.36 -0.68
N PRO A 114 13.08 -6.21 -1.12
CA PRO A 114 12.17 -5.41 -0.30
C PRO A 114 10.91 -6.24 -0.02
N LYS A 115 10.48 -6.20 1.24
CA LYS A 115 9.26 -6.86 1.70
C LYS A 115 8.11 -5.87 1.74
N ASP A 116 6.91 -6.42 1.76
CA ASP A 116 5.69 -5.63 1.90
C ASP A 116 5.67 -4.94 3.28
N SER A 117 4.95 -3.84 3.34
CA SER A 117 4.70 -3.09 4.56
C SER A 117 3.21 -3.06 4.86
N LEU A 118 2.82 -2.86 6.12
CA LEU A 118 1.43 -2.67 6.51
C LEU A 118 1.16 -1.17 6.65
N GLY A 119 0.11 -0.69 6.02
CA GLY A 119 -0.48 0.63 6.25
C GLY A 119 -1.79 0.50 7.00
N ILE A 120 -2.02 1.41 7.96
CA ILE A 120 -3.29 1.54 8.67
C ILE A 120 -3.71 3.00 8.60
N MET A 121 -4.83 3.28 7.97
CA MET A 121 -5.36 4.64 7.81
C MET A 121 -6.63 4.83 8.62
N HIS A 122 -6.66 5.84 9.47
CA HIS A 122 -7.86 6.26 10.16
C HIS A 122 -8.84 6.91 9.16
N LEU A 123 -10.10 6.49 9.15
CA LEU A 123 -11.05 6.89 8.10
C LEU A 123 -11.52 8.34 8.23
N ILE A 124 -11.61 8.85 9.46
CA ILE A 124 -11.98 10.25 9.73
C ILE A 124 -10.77 11.20 9.67
N THR A 125 -9.76 11.00 10.52
CA THR A 125 -8.59 11.90 10.62
C THR A 125 -7.61 11.79 9.45
N LYS A 126 -7.74 10.75 8.61
CA LYS A 126 -6.83 10.43 7.49
C LYS A 126 -5.38 10.18 7.92
N GLN A 127 -5.12 10.00 9.22
CA GLN A 127 -3.80 9.65 9.72
C GLN A 127 -3.40 8.25 9.28
N VAL A 128 -2.16 8.08 8.81
CA VAL A 128 -1.63 6.79 8.36
C VAL A 128 -0.45 6.35 9.23
N ILE A 129 -0.56 5.15 9.82
CA ILE A 129 0.53 4.46 10.52
C ILE A 129 1.10 3.40 9.56
N LYS A 130 2.43 3.25 9.52
CA LYS A 130 3.11 2.29 8.65
C LYS A 130 4.05 1.39 9.45
N TYR A 131 3.98 0.08 9.20
CA TYR A 131 4.89 -0.93 9.73
C TYR A 131 5.66 -1.59 8.59
N LYS A 132 6.98 -1.70 8.72
CA LYS A 132 7.85 -2.27 7.68
C LYS A 132 7.96 -3.79 7.83
N ASN A 133 8.37 -4.45 6.75
CA ASN A 133 8.68 -5.88 6.72
C ASN A 133 7.54 -6.78 7.23
N VAL A 134 6.29 -6.43 6.89
CA VAL A 134 5.11 -7.18 7.31
C VAL A 134 4.79 -8.25 6.27
N SER A 135 4.76 -9.49 6.71
CA SER A 135 4.46 -10.65 5.86
C SER A 135 2.97 -10.92 5.70
N SER A 136 2.20 -10.70 6.77
CA SER A 136 0.75 -10.90 6.78
C SER A 136 0.12 -10.13 7.92
N PHE A 137 -1.15 -9.74 7.75
CA PHE A 137 -1.96 -9.12 8.78
C PHE A 137 -3.37 -9.71 8.80
N LYS A 138 -4.01 -9.71 9.96
CA LYS A 138 -5.42 -10.01 10.16
C LYS A 138 -6.05 -8.97 11.07
N LEU A 139 -7.27 -8.61 10.74
CA LEU A 139 -8.14 -7.84 11.60
C LEU A 139 -8.90 -8.81 12.51
N ALA A 140 -9.33 -8.33 13.67
CA ALA A 140 -10.27 -9.08 14.48
C ALA A 140 -11.62 -9.22 13.78
N ASP A 141 -12.20 -10.42 13.86
CA ASP A 141 -13.45 -10.73 13.17
C ASP A 141 -14.66 -10.04 13.84
N GLU A 142 -14.67 -9.92 15.18
CA GLU A 142 -15.81 -9.38 15.93
C GLU A 142 -15.41 -8.49 17.11
N GLY A 143 -16.17 -7.41 17.28
CA GLY A 143 -16.31 -6.69 18.55
C GLY A 143 -15.09 -5.94 19.07
N ASN A 144 -14.00 -5.82 18.30
CA ASN A 144 -12.80 -5.11 18.72
C ASN A 144 -12.00 -4.57 17.52
N SER A 145 -11.32 -3.43 17.69
CA SER A 145 -10.51 -2.79 16.63
C SER A 145 -9.05 -3.23 16.63
N TRP A 146 -8.73 -4.45 17.07
CA TRP A 146 -7.35 -4.95 17.09
C TRP A 146 -6.91 -5.49 15.74
N ILE A 147 -5.62 -5.35 15.46
CA ILE A 147 -4.95 -5.93 14.30
C ILE A 147 -3.74 -6.73 14.77
N ALA A 148 -3.57 -7.92 14.20
CA ALA A 148 -2.42 -8.78 14.41
C ALA A 148 -1.63 -8.90 13.10
N PHE A 149 -0.31 -8.80 13.17
CA PHE A 149 0.54 -8.95 12.00
C PHE A 149 1.88 -9.62 12.32
N LEU A 150 2.42 -10.33 11.34
CA LEU A 150 3.76 -10.93 11.42
C LEU A 150 4.75 -10.03 10.70
N SER A 151 5.73 -9.53 11.43
CA SER A 151 6.88 -8.81 10.89
C SER A 151 8.15 -9.62 11.04
N ASP A 152 9.09 -9.44 10.13
CA ASP A 152 10.44 -9.94 10.39
C ASP A 152 11.09 -9.07 11.47
N PRO A 153 11.82 -9.68 12.42
CA PRO A 153 12.57 -8.91 13.41
C PRO A 153 13.48 -7.93 12.67
N GLU A 154 13.39 -6.65 13.01
CA GLU A 154 14.36 -5.68 12.53
C GLU A 154 15.73 -6.17 13.00
N LYS A 155 16.61 -6.55 12.08
CA LYS A 155 18.02 -6.77 12.43
C LYS A 155 18.48 -5.44 13.04
N PRO A 156 18.94 -5.41 14.30
CA PRO A 156 19.44 -4.18 14.87
C PRO A 156 20.48 -3.63 13.91
N LYS A 157 20.30 -2.38 13.48
CA LYS A 157 21.39 -1.66 12.82
C LYS A 157 22.52 -1.63 13.84
N ASP A 158 23.65 -2.15 13.41
CA ASP A 158 24.87 -2.25 14.20
C ASP A 158 25.42 -0.82 14.44
N ASP A 159 24.79 -0.08 15.35
CA ASP A 159 25.42 1.05 15.99
C ASP A 159 26.44 0.47 16.97
N SER A 160 27.70 0.48 16.54
CA SER A 160 28.84 0.06 17.31
C SER A 160 28.91 0.79 18.65
N THR A 161 28.46 0.15 19.75
CA THR A 161 29.13 0.25 21.06
C THR A 161 28.79 -0.93 21.98
N ALA A 162 29.78 -1.82 22.15
CA ALA A 162 30.12 -2.63 23.33
C ALA A 162 29.10 -3.60 24.02
N SER A 163 29.50 -4.89 23.99
CA SER A 163 29.37 -5.93 25.04
C SER A 163 27.96 -6.46 25.40
N GLN A 164 27.68 -7.75 25.57
CA GLN A 164 28.51 -8.96 25.74
C GLN A 164 27.65 -10.22 25.46
N LYS A 165 28.28 -11.22 24.84
CA LYS A 165 28.04 -12.69 24.90
C LYS A 165 26.69 -13.24 25.42
N GLY A 166 25.96 -13.88 24.49
CA GLY A 166 25.04 -15.00 24.76
C GLY A 166 25.08 -15.99 23.58
N LYS A 167 25.45 -17.24 23.84
CA LYS A 167 25.69 -18.35 22.92
C LYS A 167 24.46 -18.63 22.03
N PRO A 168 24.58 -18.88 20.70
CA PRO A 168 23.41 -19.17 19.86
C PRO A 168 22.87 -20.56 20.18
N GLU A 169 21.68 -20.60 20.78
CA GLU A 169 20.91 -21.81 20.98
C GLU A 169 20.43 -22.35 19.63
N LYS A 170 20.81 -23.60 19.33
CA LYS A 170 20.55 -24.26 18.05
C LYS A 170 19.05 -24.32 17.77
N LEU A 171 18.66 -23.82 16.59
CA LEU A 171 17.31 -23.95 16.03
C LEU A 171 16.88 -25.43 15.96
N PRO A 172 15.66 -25.78 16.42
CA PRO A 172 15.12 -27.12 16.21
C PRO A 172 14.77 -27.32 14.74
N LYS A 173 15.42 -28.30 14.09
CA LYS A 173 15.12 -28.73 12.72
C LYS A 173 14.02 -29.79 12.74
N LYS A 174 12.93 -29.56 12.00
CA LYS A 174 12.04 -30.63 11.54
C LYS A 174 11.76 -30.42 10.05
N ASN A 175 12.07 -31.44 9.23
CA ASN A 175 11.81 -31.55 7.78
C ASN A 175 12.51 -30.51 6.86
N GLY A 176 13.81 -30.29 7.02
CA GLY A 176 14.65 -29.70 5.94
C GLY A 176 14.36 -28.25 5.53
N LYS A 177 13.37 -27.58 6.13
CA LYS A 177 13.08 -26.15 5.95
C LYS A 177 13.36 -25.43 7.26
N THR A 178 14.27 -24.45 7.24
CA THR A 178 14.48 -23.52 8.35
C THR A 178 13.19 -22.72 8.54
N LYS A 179 12.47 -22.92 9.66
CA LYS A 179 11.33 -22.06 10.00
C LYS A 179 11.86 -20.65 10.26
N GLU A 180 11.49 -19.71 9.40
CA GLU A 180 11.74 -18.29 9.64
C GLU A 180 10.84 -17.85 10.80
N LEU A 181 11.42 -17.74 11.97
CA LEU A 181 10.77 -17.27 13.18
C LEU A 181 10.49 -15.77 13.03
N LYS A 182 9.21 -15.38 13.04
CA LYS A 182 8.76 -13.99 12.88
C LYS A 182 8.28 -13.42 14.21
N ASP A 183 8.19 -12.10 14.28
CA ASP A 183 7.60 -11.41 15.42
C ASP A 183 6.12 -11.16 15.14
N LEU A 184 5.26 -11.65 16.03
CA LEU A 184 3.83 -11.35 16.02
C LEU A 184 3.60 -10.08 16.83
N THR A 185 3.07 -9.04 16.19
CA THR A 185 2.64 -7.82 16.86
C THR A 185 1.12 -7.73 16.81
N ILE A 186 0.51 -7.52 17.97
CA ILE A 186 -0.92 -7.29 18.15
C ILE A 186 -1.06 -5.86 18.67
N VAL A 187 -1.74 -5.00 17.93
CA VAL A 187 -1.87 -3.58 18.27
C VAL A 187 -3.31 -3.13 18.13
N LYS A 188 -3.72 -2.21 19.00
CA LYS A 188 -4.93 -1.41 18.77
C LYS A 188 -4.49 -0.11 18.09
N PRO A 189 -4.77 0.09 16.79
CA PRO A 189 -4.30 1.28 16.08
C PRO A 189 -4.79 2.58 16.73
N PHE A 190 -3.99 3.64 16.60
CA PHE A 190 -4.29 4.97 17.16
C PHE A 190 -4.49 4.99 18.69
N THR A 191 -4.04 3.93 19.38
CA THR A 191 -4.01 3.81 20.84
C THR A 191 -2.61 3.34 21.26
N ASP A 192 -2.15 3.68 22.46
CA ASP A 192 -0.85 3.26 23.00
C ASP A 192 -0.79 1.79 23.48
N LYS A 193 -1.64 0.91 22.93
CA LYS A 193 -1.75 -0.50 23.36
C LYS A 193 -1.19 -1.44 22.29
N SER A 194 -0.08 -2.10 22.60
CA SER A 194 0.53 -3.12 21.76
C SER A 194 1.14 -4.26 22.57
N PHE A 195 1.17 -5.45 21.97
CA PHE A 195 1.84 -6.64 22.47
C PHE A 195 2.66 -7.26 21.36
N THR A 196 3.91 -7.63 21.66
CA THR A 196 4.81 -8.27 20.68
C THR A 196 5.30 -9.60 21.23
N PHE A 197 5.18 -10.64 20.41
CA PHE A 197 5.60 -12.00 20.72
C PHE A 197 6.64 -12.43 19.69
N SER A 198 7.86 -12.73 20.14
CA SER A 198 8.91 -13.19 19.24
C SER A 198 8.79 -14.68 18.93
N ARG A 199 9.31 -15.07 17.76
CA ARG A 199 9.45 -16.47 17.34
C ARG A 199 8.12 -17.19 17.12
N VAL A 200 7.17 -16.52 16.49
CA VAL A 200 5.88 -17.06 16.08
C VAL A 200 5.95 -17.57 14.64
N ASP A 201 5.42 -18.77 14.42
CA ASP A 201 5.32 -19.41 13.10
C ASP A 201 3.96 -19.10 12.44
N GLN A 202 2.87 -19.23 13.20
CA GLN A 202 1.50 -19.00 12.76
C GLN A 202 0.67 -18.39 13.88
N TYR A 203 -0.35 -17.63 13.50
CA TYR A 203 -1.38 -17.09 14.40
C TYR A 203 -2.75 -17.27 13.74
N THR A 204 -3.74 -17.67 14.54
CA THR A 204 -5.14 -17.79 14.09
C THR A 204 -5.88 -16.53 14.47
#